data_AF-A0AA48RAZ6-F1
#
_entry.id   AF-A0AA48RAZ6-F1
#
_cell.length_a   1.000
_cell.length_b   1.000
_cell.length_c   1.000
_cell.angle_alpha   90.00
_cell.angle_beta   90.00
_cell.angle_gamma   90.00
#
_symmetry.space_group_name_H-M   'P 1'
#
loop_
_entity.id
_entity.type
_entity.pdbx_description
1 polymer ?
#
loop_
_entity_poly.entity_id
_entity_poly.type
_entity_poly.pdbx_seq_one_letter_code
_entity_poly.pdbx_strand_id
1 'polypeptide(L)'
;MTPNNFIGEKILAKELIDGEVAALKELQPDVVIYGFWPMAGLAYRMIERKILGISYLPLPLTTEKFLDLIADIPEHVPIVSHLPLRLRRALLRYTPRFVRKRIPPLRQPNILWAASKAGWKGKLINLFDLLKADLTIVNDIPDYYEHVQFPPTIAFSGALFSQPIEGESLEDGIKNVFYPGNRRTKIFCTLGSSGTRDLLLEIVKVFTEGEGLSWDAVILSPISVCPIDEAKEVLGNRPGIYITDSFVPALQANALADLVICHGGQGTIQTAISCGTPLVGVAAQSEQFVNLSNVESQGAAIRIPMKKWQAKNIRAAVSKMIADDQFKKAADRLRRRLISMDGQKISAELIWGRISAEFPPSTRDAG
;
A
#
# COMPACT_ATOMS: atom_id res chain seq x y z
N MET A 1 -16.91 -18.40 10.57
CA MET A 1 -16.16 -17.69 9.51
C MET A 1 -14.97 -18.54 9.13
N THR A 2 -14.92 -19.00 7.88
CA THR A 2 -13.73 -19.65 7.31
C THR A 2 -12.54 -18.70 7.47
N PRO A 3 -11.39 -19.15 7.98
CA PRO A 3 -10.22 -18.28 8.06
C PRO A 3 -9.85 -17.82 6.64
N ASN A 4 -9.63 -16.51 6.47
CA ASN A 4 -9.15 -15.95 5.21
C ASN A 4 -7.69 -16.37 5.05
N ASN A 5 -7.47 -17.48 4.33
CA ASN A 5 -6.13 -18.00 4.10
C ASN A 5 -5.56 -17.33 2.85
N PHE A 6 -4.33 -16.85 2.97
CA PHE A 6 -3.57 -16.30 1.84
C PHE A 6 -3.40 -17.35 0.74
N ILE A 7 -3.11 -18.60 1.13
CA ILE A 7 -3.19 -19.76 0.23
C ILE A 7 -4.42 -20.59 0.60
N GLY A 8 -5.40 -20.60 -0.30
CA GLY A 8 -6.70 -21.25 -0.08
C GLY A 8 -6.61 -22.76 0.14
N GLU A 9 -5.57 -23.41 -0.38
CA GLU A 9 -5.38 -24.85 -0.30
C GLU A 9 -4.14 -25.27 0.48
N LYS A 10 -4.28 -26.29 1.33
CA LYS A 10 -3.20 -26.81 2.18
C LYS A 10 -2.09 -27.48 1.38
N ILE A 11 -2.45 -28.27 0.37
CA ILE A 11 -1.49 -29.02 -0.46
C ILE A 11 -0.63 -28.03 -1.24
N LEU A 12 -1.27 -27.08 -1.94
CA LEU A 12 -0.58 -25.98 -2.62
C LEU A 12 0.35 -25.20 -1.67
N ALA A 13 -0.10 -24.87 -0.45
CA ALA A 13 0.76 -24.20 0.52
C ALA A 13 2.02 -25.01 0.88
N LYS A 14 1.91 -26.35 0.94
CA LYS A 14 3.05 -27.23 1.18
C LYS A 14 3.96 -27.30 -0.04
N GLU A 15 3.40 -27.44 -1.24
CA GLU A 15 4.17 -27.44 -2.50
C GLU A 15 4.97 -26.16 -2.67
N LEU A 16 4.37 -25.00 -2.36
CA LEU A 16 5.07 -23.71 -2.40
C LEU A 16 6.24 -23.66 -1.39
N ILE A 17 6.03 -24.11 -0.14
CA ILE A 17 7.11 -24.13 0.86
C ILE A 17 8.22 -25.10 0.45
N ASP A 18 7.86 -26.32 0.03
CA ASP A 18 8.83 -27.34 -0.37
C ASP A 18 9.63 -26.88 -1.59
N GLY A 19 8.97 -26.25 -2.57
CA GLY A 19 9.59 -25.69 -3.76
C GLY A 19 10.60 -24.59 -3.41
N GLU A 20 10.24 -23.65 -2.53
CA GLU A 20 11.17 -22.63 -2.03
C GLU A 20 12.36 -23.26 -1.30
N VAL A 21 12.12 -24.22 -0.40
CA VAL A 21 13.20 -24.92 0.31
C VAL A 21 14.11 -25.69 -0.66
N ALA A 22 13.55 -26.35 -1.67
CA ALA A 22 14.31 -27.07 -2.69
C ALA A 22 15.19 -26.10 -3.51
N ALA A 23 14.62 -24.99 -3.97
CA ALA A 23 15.34 -23.95 -4.69
C ALA A 23 16.50 -23.37 -3.86
N LEU A 24 16.28 -23.09 -2.57
CA LEU A 24 17.34 -22.59 -1.68
C LEU A 24 18.45 -23.62 -1.43
N LYS A 25 18.13 -24.92 -1.40
CA LYS A 25 19.13 -25.99 -1.29
C LYS A 25 19.97 -26.14 -2.55
N GLU A 26 19.34 -25.99 -3.72
CA GLU A 26 20.00 -26.06 -5.02
C GLU A 26 20.89 -24.85 -5.27
N LEU A 27 20.35 -23.64 -5.10
CA LEU A 27 21.04 -22.39 -5.40
C LEU A 27 22.08 -21.99 -4.34
N GLN A 28 21.95 -22.50 -3.11
CA GLN A 28 22.80 -22.18 -1.97
C GLN A 28 23.09 -20.66 -1.80
N PRO A 29 22.06 -19.79 -1.78
CA PRO A 29 22.28 -18.34 -1.75
C PRO A 29 22.66 -17.86 -0.35
N ASP A 30 23.64 -16.97 -0.23
CA ASP A 30 24.05 -16.39 1.06
C ASP A 30 23.02 -15.37 1.58
N VAL A 31 22.26 -14.76 0.66
CA VAL A 31 21.24 -13.75 0.94
C VAL A 31 19.96 -14.05 0.17
N VAL A 32 18.81 -13.90 0.84
CA VAL A 32 17.49 -13.98 0.22
C VAL A 32 16.76 -12.66 0.46
N ILE A 33 16.42 -11.97 -0.62
CA ILE A 33 15.65 -10.72 -0.60
C ILE A 33 14.23 -11.01 -1.09
N TYR A 34 13.22 -10.64 -0.33
CA TYR A 34 11.82 -10.93 -0.67
C TYR A 34 10.84 -9.83 -0.25
N GLY A 35 9.70 -9.74 -0.92
CA GLY A 35 8.63 -8.79 -0.59
C GLY A 35 7.64 -9.35 0.44
N PHE A 36 6.35 -9.09 0.22
CA PHE A 36 5.28 -9.78 0.95
C PHE A 36 5.13 -11.23 0.45
N TRP A 37 6.06 -12.11 0.88
CA TRP A 37 6.02 -13.52 0.52
C TRP A 37 6.32 -14.42 1.73
N PRO A 38 5.27 -14.89 2.44
CA PRO A 38 5.42 -15.70 3.65
C PRO A 38 6.22 -17.00 3.44
N MET A 39 6.23 -17.55 2.23
CA MET A 39 6.92 -18.81 1.93
C MET A 39 8.42 -18.63 1.91
N ALA A 40 8.94 -17.61 1.21
CA ALA A 40 10.36 -17.26 1.28
C ALA A 40 10.78 -16.95 2.71
N GLY A 41 10.00 -16.12 3.42
CA GLY A 41 10.27 -15.76 4.82
C GLY A 41 10.32 -16.95 5.77
N LEU A 42 9.67 -18.06 5.45
CA LEU A 42 9.77 -19.31 6.18
C LEU A 42 10.93 -20.19 5.68
N ALA A 43 11.05 -20.37 4.37
CA ALA A 43 11.94 -21.35 3.74
C ALA A 43 13.42 -21.09 4.05
N TYR A 44 13.90 -19.85 4.01
CA TYR A 44 15.32 -19.57 4.33
C TYR A 44 15.67 -19.93 5.77
N ARG A 45 14.72 -19.81 6.70
CA ARG A 45 14.88 -20.19 8.11
C ARG A 45 14.76 -21.70 8.35
N MET A 46 14.40 -22.48 7.33
CA MET A 46 14.36 -23.95 7.38
C MET A 46 15.65 -24.60 6.88
N ILE A 47 16.55 -23.81 6.27
CA ILE A 47 17.86 -24.28 5.84
C ILE A 47 18.82 -24.26 7.03
N GLU A 48 19.59 -25.33 7.23
CA GLU A 48 20.55 -25.43 8.34
C GLU A 48 21.73 -24.48 8.17
N ARG A 49 22.16 -24.27 6.92
CA ARG A 49 23.14 -23.23 6.56
C ARG A 49 22.53 -21.86 6.85
N LYS A 50 23.32 -20.97 7.46
CA LYS A 50 22.90 -19.60 7.69
C LYS A 50 22.70 -18.88 6.34
N ILE A 51 21.49 -18.35 6.14
CA ILE A 51 21.11 -17.49 5.02
C ILE A 51 20.61 -16.18 5.60
N LEU A 52 21.10 -15.05 5.10
CA LEU A 52 20.63 -13.74 5.52
C LEU A 52 19.30 -13.40 4.82
N GLY A 53 18.21 -13.29 5.58
CA GLY A 53 16.91 -12.89 5.06
C GLY A 53 16.68 -11.38 5.15
N ILE A 54 16.39 -10.74 4.01
CA ILE A 54 16.02 -9.32 3.95
C ILE A 54 14.63 -9.19 3.34
N SER A 55 13.68 -8.58 4.06
CA SER A 55 12.32 -8.37 3.57
C SER A 55 12.05 -6.90 3.22
N TYR A 56 11.25 -6.69 2.18
CA TYR A 56 10.77 -5.38 1.76
C TYR A 56 9.25 -5.28 1.93
N LEU A 57 8.79 -4.40 2.80
CA LEU A 57 7.36 -4.34 3.17
C LEU A 57 6.83 -2.90 3.19
N PRO A 58 5.58 -2.66 2.74
CA PRO A 58 4.97 -1.32 2.79
C PRO A 58 4.70 -0.84 4.21
N LEU A 59 4.67 -1.75 5.19
CA LEU A 59 4.35 -1.47 6.58
C LEU A 59 5.29 -2.24 7.52
N PRO A 60 5.55 -1.73 8.74
CA PRO A 60 6.30 -2.44 9.77
C PRO A 60 5.43 -3.53 10.43
N LEU A 61 5.17 -4.60 9.67
CA LEU A 61 4.27 -5.70 10.04
C LEU A 61 4.86 -6.58 11.15
N THR A 62 4.69 -6.18 12.40
CA THR A 62 5.09 -7.00 13.57
C THR A 62 3.87 -7.49 14.36
N THR A 63 3.97 -8.72 14.86
CA THR A 63 2.98 -9.38 15.73
C THR A 63 2.54 -8.52 16.91
N GLU A 64 3.44 -7.69 17.45
CA GLU A 64 3.17 -6.94 18.68
C GLU A 64 2.64 -5.54 18.42
N LYS A 65 3.06 -4.90 17.32
CA LYS A 65 2.81 -3.48 17.06
C LYS A 65 1.82 -3.21 15.93
N PHE A 66 1.46 -4.18 15.09
CA PHE A 66 0.58 -3.93 13.94
C PHE A 66 -0.72 -3.21 14.31
N LEU A 67 -1.38 -3.59 15.41
CA LEU A 67 -2.60 -2.89 15.86
C LEU A 67 -2.35 -1.51 16.45
N ASP A 68 -1.12 -1.22 16.91
CA ASP A 68 -0.75 0.12 17.36
C ASP A 68 -0.58 1.07 16.16
N LEU A 69 -0.38 0.54 14.94
CA LEU A 69 -0.29 1.30 13.68
C LEU A 69 -1.66 1.66 13.10
N ILE A 70 -2.71 0.95 13.49
CA ILE A 70 -4.02 1.18 12.91
C ILE A 70 -4.73 2.25 13.73
N ALA A 71 -5.07 3.37 13.08
CA ALA A 71 -5.76 4.47 13.73
C ALA A 71 -7.20 4.14 14.18
N ASP A 72 -7.78 3.05 13.67
CA ASP A 72 -9.17 2.62 13.90
C ASP A 72 -9.42 1.19 13.35
N ILE A 73 -10.47 0.50 13.80
CA ILE A 73 -10.73 -0.91 13.43
C ILE A 73 -11.12 -0.98 11.94
N PRO A 74 -10.46 -1.85 11.13
CA PRO A 74 -10.80 -2.05 9.72
C PRO A 74 -12.28 -2.41 9.50
N GLU A 75 -12.87 -1.87 8.44
CA GLU A 75 -14.32 -1.93 8.20
C GLU A 75 -14.87 -3.33 7.88
N HIS A 76 -13.99 -4.29 7.54
CA HIS A 76 -14.37 -5.68 7.29
C HIS A 76 -14.69 -6.47 8.58
N VAL A 77 -14.57 -5.87 9.78
CA VAL A 77 -14.97 -6.51 11.05
C VAL A 77 -16.43 -6.14 11.36
N PRO A 78 -17.43 -7.02 11.09
CA PRO A 78 -18.83 -6.59 10.95
C PRO A 78 -19.43 -6.00 12.22
N ILE A 79 -19.14 -6.62 13.38
CA ILE A 79 -19.72 -6.26 14.69
C ILE A 79 -19.31 -4.84 15.12
N VAL A 80 -18.08 -4.44 14.80
CA VAL A 80 -17.50 -3.17 15.26
C VAL A 80 -17.70 -2.06 14.24
N SER A 81 -17.91 -2.39 12.97
CA SER A 81 -18.06 -1.45 11.85
C SER A 81 -19.23 -0.46 11.97
N HIS A 82 -20.20 -0.73 12.85
CA HIS A 82 -21.36 0.14 13.12
C HIS A 82 -21.14 1.11 14.29
N LEU A 83 -20.05 0.97 15.04
CA LEU A 83 -19.79 1.84 16.19
C LEU A 83 -19.23 3.20 15.75
N PRO A 84 -19.58 4.29 16.47
CA PRO A 84 -18.95 5.60 16.27
C PRO A 84 -17.43 5.51 16.35
N LEU A 85 -16.74 6.35 15.56
CA LEU A 85 -15.26 6.36 15.46
C LEU A 85 -14.56 6.41 16.83
N ARG A 86 -15.11 7.20 17.77
CA ARG A 86 -14.58 7.32 19.14
C ARG A 86 -14.59 5.98 19.90
N LEU A 87 -15.67 5.21 19.75
CA LEU A 87 -15.82 3.91 20.39
C LEU A 87 -14.91 2.85 19.75
N ARG A 88 -14.79 2.84 18.41
CA ARG A 88 -13.87 1.93 17.71
C ARG A 88 -12.41 2.16 18.10
N ARG A 89 -11.99 3.43 18.17
CA ARG A 89 -10.65 3.82 18.67
C ARG A 89 -10.42 3.40 20.11
N ALA A 90 -11.41 3.59 20.99
CA ALA A 90 -11.31 3.16 22.38
C ALA A 90 -11.18 1.63 22.51
N LEU A 91 -12.02 0.87 21.78
CA LEU A 91 -11.95 -0.60 21.77
C LEU A 91 -10.58 -1.11 21.32
N LEU A 92 -10.02 -0.54 20.26
CA LEU A 92 -8.69 -0.94 19.77
C LEU A 92 -7.61 -0.68 20.82
N ARG A 93 -7.64 0.51 21.45
CA ARG A 93 -6.68 0.91 22.49
C ARG A 93 -6.68 -0.04 23.69
N TYR A 94 -7.87 -0.49 24.11
CA TYR A 94 -8.02 -1.38 25.27
C TYR A 94 -8.04 -2.88 24.92
N THR A 95 -7.89 -3.26 23.65
CA THR A 95 -7.86 -4.69 23.25
C THR A 95 -6.63 -5.39 23.85
N PRO A 96 -6.78 -6.39 24.72
CA PRO A 96 -5.66 -7.07 25.38
C PRO A 96 -4.74 -7.80 24.39
N ARG A 97 -3.42 -7.81 24.66
CA ARG A 97 -2.39 -8.40 23.76
C ARG A 97 -2.66 -9.84 23.33
N PHE A 98 -3.24 -10.68 24.19
CA PHE A 98 -3.55 -12.07 23.85
C PHE A 98 -4.69 -12.20 22.83
N VAL A 99 -5.63 -11.26 22.83
CA VAL A 99 -6.72 -11.18 21.83
C VAL A 99 -6.15 -10.72 20.49
N ARG A 100 -5.23 -9.74 20.51
CA ARG A 100 -4.53 -9.23 19.32
C ARG A 100 -3.83 -10.34 18.53
N LYS A 101 -3.15 -11.25 19.24
CA LYS A 101 -2.45 -12.41 18.66
C LYS A 101 -3.39 -13.48 18.07
N ARG A 102 -4.69 -13.43 18.37
CA ARG A 102 -5.70 -14.41 17.95
C ARG A 102 -6.68 -13.87 16.90
N ILE A 103 -6.43 -12.68 16.34
CA ILE A 103 -7.27 -12.07 15.30
C ILE A 103 -7.35 -13.04 14.09
N PRO A 104 -8.55 -13.56 13.74
CA PRO A 104 -8.69 -14.62 12.76
C PRO A 104 -8.11 -14.31 11.36
N PRO A 105 -8.25 -13.09 10.79
CA PRO A 105 -7.60 -12.73 9.52
C PRO A 105 -6.07 -12.86 9.48
N LEU A 106 -5.41 -12.74 10.64
CA LEU A 106 -3.95 -12.86 10.73
C LEU A 106 -3.49 -14.31 10.91
N ARG A 107 -4.40 -15.23 11.23
CA ARG A 107 -4.08 -16.67 11.35
C ARG A 107 -4.15 -17.32 9.98
N GLN A 108 -3.08 -18.05 9.64
CA GLN A 108 -2.92 -18.71 8.35
C GLN A 108 -2.87 -20.24 8.53
N PRO A 109 -3.99 -20.89 8.92
CA PRO A 109 -3.97 -22.31 9.28
C PRO A 109 -3.47 -23.23 8.16
N ASN A 110 -3.70 -22.88 6.90
CA ASN A 110 -3.18 -23.66 5.77
C ASN A 110 -1.65 -23.61 5.71
N ILE A 111 -1.07 -22.41 5.83
CA ILE A 111 0.38 -22.22 5.83
C ILE A 111 1.01 -22.83 7.09
N LEU A 112 0.37 -22.68 8.25
CA LEU A 112 0.84 -23.28 9.51
C LEU A 112 0.87 -24.82 9.44
N TRP A 113 -0.16 -25.42 8.84
CA TRP A 113 -0.20 -26.86 8.58
C TRP A 113 0.92 -27.27 7.63
N ALA A 114 1.08 -26.54 6.52
CA ALA A 114 2.08 -26.81 5.51
C ALA A 114 3.52 -26.70 6.07
N ALA A 115 3.80 -25.65 6.83
CA ALA A 115 5.06 -25.45 7.54
C ALA A 115 5.39 -26.63 8.47
N SER A 116 4.41 -27.08 9.26
CA SER A 116 4.58 -28.25 10.13
C SER A 116 4.89 -29.52 9.33
N LYS A 117 4.25 -29.72 8.17
CA LYS A 117 4.51 -30.87 7.29
C LYS A 117 5.83 -30.78 6.54
N ALA A 118 6.32 -29.57 6.27
CA ALA A 118 7.62 -29.31 5.66
C ALA A 118 8.78 -29.39 6.69
N GLY A 119 8.49 -29.65 7.97
CA GLY A 119 9.51 -29.87 9.00
C GLY A 119 9.86 -28.65 9.85
N TRP A 120 9.03 -27.60 9.84
CA TRP A 120 9.22 -26.43 10.70
C TRP A 120 9.09 -26.80 12.20
N LYS A 121 10.12 -26.47 12.99
CA LYS A 121 10.21 -26.80 14.43
C LYS A 121 9.85 -25.64 15.37
N GLY A 122 9.76 -24.41 14.86
CA GLY A 122 9.52 -23.20 15.66
C GLY A 122 8.04 -22.94 15.95
N LYS A 123 7.76 -21.88 16.71
CA LYS A 123 6.40 -21.41 16.96
C LYS A 123 6.00 -20.33 15.94
N LEU A 124 4.90 -20.56 15.23
CA LEU A 124 4.28 -19.60 14.32
C LEU A 124 2.87 -19.29 14.80
N ILE A 125 2.60 -18.02 15.11
CA ILE A 125 1.32 -17.58 15.68
C ILE A 125 0.43 -16.99 14.57
N ASN A 126 1.01 -16.17 13.69
CA ASN A 126 0.29 -15.44 12.66
C ASN A 126 1.14 -15.17 11.41
N LEU A 127 0.56 -14.44 10.45
CA LEU A 127 1.19 -14.04 9.19
C LEU A 127 2.49 -13.24 9.35
N PHE A 128 2.61 -12.41 10.38
CA PHE A 128 3.79 -11.57 10.60
C PHE A 128 5.00 -12.40 11.05
N ASP A 129 4.77 -13.49 11.80
CA ASP A 129 5.84 -14.42 12.15
C ASP A 129 6.39 -15.14 10.90
N LEU A 130 5.54 -15.36 9.88
CA LEU A 130 5.94 -15.95 8.60
C LEU A 130 6.80 -14.99 7.77
N LEU A 131 6.53 -13.69 7.84
CA LEU A 131 7.25 -12.65 7.09
C LEU A 131 8.57 -12.20 7.75
N LYS A 132 8.84 -12.62 8.99
CA LYS A 132 10.00 -12.18 9.78
C LYS A 132 11.32 -12.40 9.03
N ALA A 133 12.11 -11.32 8.94
CA ALA A 133 13.44 -11.27 8.34
C ALA A 133 14.53 -10.92 9.37
N ASP A 134 15.79 -11.08 8.99
CA ASP A 134 16.94 -10.54 9.74
C ASP A 134 17.02 -9.02 9.62
N LEU A 135 16.60 -8.48 8.48
CA LEU A 135 16.36 -7.07 8.23
C LEU A 135 15.06 -6.89 7.45
N THR A 136 14.14 -6.09 7.97
CA THR A 136 12.93 -5.64 7.29
C THR A 136 13.09 -4.17 6.95
N ILE A 137 13.10 -3.86 5.66
CA ILE A 137 13.10 -2.49 5.16
C ILE A 137 11.65 -2.11 4.85
N VAL A 138 11.20 -1.06 5.53
CA VAL A 138 9.88 -0.46 5.31
C VAL A 138 10.04 0.71 4.36
N ASN A 139 9.45 0.59 3.18
CA ASN A 139 9.52 1.62 2.14
C ASN A 139 8.46 2.70 2.37
N ASP A 140 8.59 3.43 3.48
CA ASP A 140 7.70 4.53 3.83
C ASP A 140 8.42 5.59 4.67
N ILE A 141 7.77 6.75 4.86
CA ILE A 141 8.28 7.85 5.66
C ILE A 141 8.29 7.46 7.14
N PRO A 142 9.44 7.51 7.85
CA PRO A 142 9.53 7.11 9.26
C PRO A 142 8.67 7.97 10.18
N ASP A 143 8.42 9.23 9.81
CA ASP A 143 7.60 10.22 10.52
C ASP A 143 6.19 9.70 10.85
N TYR A 144 5.63 8.83 10.01
CA TYR A 144 4.33 8.20 10.26
C TYR A 144 4.33 7.27 11.48
N TYR A 145 5.51 6.80 11.90
CA TYR A 145 5.66 5.71 12.86
C TYR A 145 6.41 6.11 14.13
N GLU A 146 6.77 7.39 14.31
CA GLU A 146 7.55 7.90 15.46
C GLU A 146 6.95 7.57 16.83
N HIS A 147 5.62 7.39 16.88
CA HIS A 147 4.89 7.03 18.09
C HIS A 147 5.05 5.56 18.49
N VAL A 148 5.77 4.75 17.69
CA VAL A 148 5.99 3.32 17.93
C VAL A 148 7.48 3.00 17.87
N GLN A 149 7.97 2.30 18.89
CA GLN A 149 9.32 1.73 18.88
C GLN A 149 9.31 0.37 18.18
N PHE A 150 10.25 0.19 17.25
CA PHE A 150 10.48 -1.05 16.51
C PHE A 150 11.80 -1.70 16.91
N PRO A 151 11.93 -3.04 16.76
CA PRO A 151 13.21 -3.70 16.95
C PRO A 151 14.26 -3.21 15.93
N PRO A 152 15.57 -3.33 16.22
CA PRO A 152 16.64 -2.92 15.30
C PRO A 152 16.64 -3.66 13.95
N THR A 153 15.90 -4.77 13.85
CA THR A 153 15.69 -5.51 12.61
C THR A 153 14.72 -4.81 11.65
N ILE A 154 14.11 -3.68 12.04
CA ILE A 154 13.22 -2.90 11.18
C ILE A 154 13.85 -1.54 10.93
N ALA A 155 14.03 -1.21 9.65
CA ALA A 155 14.53 0.07 9.20
C ALA A 155 13.55 0.69 8.21
N PHE A 156 13.60 2.01 8.07
CA PHE A 156 12.77 2.76 7.13
C PHE A 156 13.66 3.34 6.05
N SER A 157 13.30 3.14 4.79
CA SER A 157 14.04 3.70 3.67
C SER A 157 13.45 5.01 3.15
N GLY A 158 12.16 5.26 3.37
CA GLY A 158 11.43 6.31 2.66
C GLY A 158 10.68 5.73 1.45
N ALA A 159 10.15 6.62 0.62
CA ALA A 159 9.28 6.22 -0.48
C ALA A 159 10.04 5.50 -1.60
N LEU A 160 9.45 4.43 -2.11
CA LEU A 160 9.95 3.67 -3.25
C LEU A 160 8.78 3.30 -4.15
N PHE A 161 8.73 3.99 -5.28
CA PHE A 161 7.69 3.87 -6.29
C PHE A 161 8.32 3.96 -7.68
N SER A 162 7.57 3.49 -8.68
CA SER A 162 8.02 3.46 -10.07
C SER A 162 8.46 4.85 -10.53
N GLN A 163 9.66 4.92 -11.07
CA GLN A 163 10.15 6.12 -11.75
C GLN A 163 9.62 6.15 -13.19
N PRO A 164 9.51 7.34 -13.81
CA PRO A 164 9.18 7.45 -15.22
C PRO A 164 10.19 6.69 -16.07
N ILE A 165 9.71 5.99 -17.10
CA ILE A 165 10.59 5.40 -18.10
C ILE A 165 11.02 6.50 -19.07
N GLU A 166 12.28 6.52 -19.47
CA GLU A 166 12.78 7.49 -20.44
C GLU A 166 12.03 7.37 -21.77
N GLY A 167 11.57 8.50 -22.33
CA GLY A 167 10.75 8.54 -23.54
C GLY A 167 9.25 8.30 -23.32
N GLU A 168 8.82 8.04 -22.09
CA GLU A 168 7.40 7.86 -21.77
C GLU A 168 6.64 9.20 -21.84
N SER A 169 5.62 9.26 -22.69
CA SER A 169 4.79 10.45 -22.88
C SER A 169 3.34 10.18 -22.48
N LEU A 170 2.66 11.22 -22.00
CA LEU A 170 1.23 11.13 -21.73
C LEU A 170 0.46 10.91 -23.04
N GLU A 171 -0.58 10.10 -22.97
CA GLU A 171 -1.53 9.96 -24.07
C GLU A 171 -2.21 11.31 -24.36
N ASP A 172 -2.56 11.56 -25.62
CA ASP A 172 -3.12 12.85 -26.03
C ASP A 172 -4.45 13.16 -25.33
N GLY A 173 -5.26 12.13 -25.03
CA GLY A 173 -6.47 12.30 -24.20
C GLY A 173 -6.16 12.87 -22.81
N ILE A 174 -5.07 12.43 -22.18
CA ILE A 174 -4.62 12.96 -20.89
C ILE A 174 -4.14 14.40 -21.06
N LYS A 175 -3.32 14.68 -22.08
CA LYS A 175 -2.82 16.04 -22.36
C LYS A 175 -3.97 17.02 -22.62
N ASN A 176 -5.01 16.58 -23.33
CA ASN A 176 -6.17 17.41 -23.67
C ASN A 176 -7.02 17.78 -22.45
N VAL A 177 -7.03 16.96 -21.41
CA VAL A 177 -7.74 17.26 -20.16
C VAL A 177 -6.84 18.01 -19.17
N PHE A 178 -5.57 17.62 -19.06
CA PHE A 178 -4.61 18.17 -18.09
C PHE A 178 -3.65 19.21 -18.65
N TYR A 179 -3.99 19.88 -19.77
CA TYR A 179 -3.13 20.91 -20.34
C TYR A 179 -2.93 22.09 -19.36
N PRO A 180 -1.74 22.73 -19.33
CA PRO A 180 -1.42 23.79 -18.36
C PRO A 180 -2.37 25.01 -18.36
N GLY A 181 -3.03 25.28 -19.49
CA GLY A 181 -4.02 26.36 -19.62
C GLY A 181 -5.38 26.06 -18.97
N ASN A 182 -5.64 24.80 -18.58
CA ASN A 182 -6.92 24.42 -18.00
C ASN A 182 -7.05 24.97 -16.57
N ARG A 183 -7.94 25.95 -16.40
CA ARG A 183 -8.23 26.60 -15.11
C ARG A 183 -9.22 25.82 -14.25
N ARG A 184 -9.87 24.78 -14.78
CA ARG A 184 -10.75 23.90 -14.01
C ARG A 184 -9.93 23.00 -13.10
N THR A 185 -10.55 22.54 -12.02
CA THR A 185 -9.92 21.56 -11.13
C THR A 185 -9.70 20.27 -11.88
N LYS A 186 -8.46 19.80 -11.91
CA LYS A 186 -8.01 18.57 -12.58
C LYS A 186 -7.87 17.45 -11.56
N ILE A 187 -8.60 16.36 -11.76
CA ILE A 187 -8.66 15.24 -10.80
C ILE A 187 -8.15 13.97 -11.47
N PHE A 188 -7.11 13.35 -10.89
CA PHE A 188 -6.65 12.04 -11.34
C PHE A 188 -7.31 10.94 -10.51
N CYS A 189 -7.97 10.00 -11.17
CA CYS A 189 -8.74 8.94 -10.54
C CYS A 189 -8.12 7.57 -10.86
N THR A 190 -7.70 6.83 -9.83
CA THR A 190 -7.13 5.48 -9.99
C THR A 190 -7.37 4.57 -8.78
N LEU A 191 -7.95 3.40 -9.03
CA LEU A 191 -8.11 2.36 -8.00
C LEU A 191 -7.04 1.26 -8.08
N GLY A 192 -6.00 1.46 -8.88
CA GLY A 192 -4.96 0.44 -9.10
C GLY A 192 -5.55 -0.89 -9.58
N SER A 193 -4.89 -1.99 -9.26
CA SER A 193 -5.34 -3.35 -9.59
C SER A 193 -6.27 -3.97 -8.55
N SER A 194 -6.46 -3.34 -7.40
CA SER A 194 -7.25 -3.86 -6.27
C SER A 194 -8.59 -3.15 -6.06
N GLY A 195 -8.92 -2.21 -6.96
CA GLY A 195 -10.23 -1.58 -7.03
C GLY A 195 -11.34 -2.58 -7.36
N THR A 196 -12.58 -2.16 -7.11
CA THR A 196 -13.76 -2.91 -7.58
C THR A 196 -14.57 -2.04 -8.54
N ARG A 197 -15.34 -2.72 -9.40
CA ARG A 197 -16.28 -2.11 -10.33
C ARG A 197 -17.13 -1.03 -9.65
N ASP A 198 -17.81 -1.37 -8.55
CA ASP A 198 -18.72 -0.45 -7.87
C ASP A 198 -18.02 0.79 -7.32
N LEU A 199 -16.80 0.64 -6.79
CA LEU A 199 -16.01 1.78 -6.33
C LEU A 199 -15.65 2.72 -7.49
N LEU A 200 -15.31 2.17 -8.67
CA LEU A 200 -14.98 2.97 -9.85
C LEU A 200 -16.21 3.68 -10.40
N LEU A 201 -17.35 3.00 -10.49
CA LEU A 201 -18.59 3.60 -10.99
C LEU A 201 -19.05 4.77 -10.11
N GLU A 202 -18.87 4.68 -8.79
CA GLU A 202 -19.14 5.82 -7.90
C GLU A 202 -18.19 7.01 -8.15
N ILE A 203 -16.94 6.76 -8.58
CA ILE A 203 -16.03 7.81 -9.04
C ILE A 203 -16.52 8.43 -10.34
N VAL A 204 -16.95 7.62 -11.31
CA VAL A 204 -17.48 8.14 -12.59
C VAL A 204 -18.68 9.05 -12.34
N LYS A 205 -19.62 8.63 -11.49
CA LYS A 205 -20.81 9.40 -11.08
C LYS A 205 -20.48 10.72 -10.35
N VAL A 206 -19.25 10.93 -9.88
CA VAL A 206 -18.83 12.22 -9.33
C VAL A 206 -19.02 13.32 -10.38
N PHE A 207 -18.70 13.03 -11.63
CA PHE A 207 -18.55 14.00 -12.71
C PHE A 207 -19.82 14.23 -13.55
N THR A 208 -20.89 13.48 -13.26
CA THR A 208 -22.14 13.50 -14.04
C THR A 208 -23.14 14.56 -13.56
N GLU A 209 -22.96 15.11 -12.35
CA GLU A 209 -23.91 16.05 -11.74
C GLU A 209 -23.27 16.98 -10.70
N GLY A 210 -24.01 18.04 -10.35
CA GLY A 210 -23.63 18.99 -9.29
C GLY A 210 -22.31 19.70 -9.56
N GLU A 211 -21.54 19.96 -8.49
CA GLU A 211 -20.23 20.62 -8.59
C GLU A 211 -19.21 19.82 -9.44
N GLY A 212 -19.41 18.50 -9.59
CA GLY A 212 -18.57 17.67 -10.45
C GLY A 212 -18.65 18.03 -11.93
N LEU A 213 -19.68 18.78 -12.34
CA LEU A 213 -19.78 19.37 -13.69
C LEU A 213 -18.77 20.51 -13.90
N SER A 214 -18.13 21.02 -12.85
CA SER A 214 -17.11 22.08 -12.91
C SER A 214 -15.67 21.57 -12.87
N TRP A 215 -15.47 20.26 -12.71
CA TRP A 215 -14.15 19.61 -12.67
C TRP A 215 -13.85 18.85 -13.96
N ASP A 216 -12.57 18.60 -14.19
CA ASP A 216 -12.07 17.81 -15.29
C ASP A 216 -11.23 16.67 -14.73
N ALA A 217 -11.21 15.52 -15.40
CA ALA A 217 -10.62 14.33 -14.82
C ALA A 217 -10.04 13.35 -15.83
N VAL A 218 -9.02 12.64 -15.38
CA VAL A 218 -8.49 11.44 -16.03
C VAL A 218 -8.83 10.26 -15.15
N ILE A 219 -9.57 9.29 -15.67
CA ILE A 219 -10.01 8.10 -14.94
C ILE A 219 -9.37 6.87 -15.55
N LEU A 220 -8.55 6.18 -14.75
CA LEU A 220 -7.99 4.89 -15.13
C LEU A 220 -8.99 3.77 -14.77
N SER A 221 -9.50 3.09 -15.81
CA SER A 221 -10.48 2.00 -15.74
C SER A 221 -9.89 0.71 -16.30
N PRO A 222 -8.94 0.06 -15.60
CA PRO A 222 -8.36 -1.18 -16.09
C PRO A 222 -9.42 -2.28 -16.13
N ILE A 223 -9.32 -3.17 -17.13
CA ILE A 223 -10.32 -4.23 -17.37
C ILE A 223 -10.58 -5.13 -16.16
N SER A 224 -9.58 -5.32 -15.30
CA SER A 224 -9.69 -6.10 -14.05
C SER A 224 -10.55 -5.44 -12.98
N VAL A 225 -10.81 -4.13 -13.09
CA VAL A 225 -11.63 -3.35 -12.17
C VAL A 225 -13.01 -3.10 -12.77
N CYS A 226 -13.06 -2.51 -13.96
CA CYS A 226 -14.30 -2.19 -14.67
C CYS A 226 -14.01 -2.10 -16.17
N PRO A 227 -14.77 -2.80 -17.04
CA PRO A 227 -14.69 -2.59 -18.47
C PRO A 227 -14.92 -1.13 -18.84
N ILE A 228 -14.06 -0.58 -19.70
CA ILE A 228 -14.07 0.85 -20.04
C ILE A 228 -15.41 1.32 -20.63
N ASP A 229 -16.07 0.48 -21.42
CA ASP A 229 -17.35 0.81 -22.05
C ASP A 229 -18.47 1.04 -21.03
N GLU A 230 -18.46 0.26 -19.94
CA GLU A 230 -19.41 0.42 -18.86
C GLU A 230 -19.20 1.74 -18.10
N ALA A 231 -17.92 2.08 -17.83
CA ALA A 231 -17.58 3.37 -17.23
C ALA A 231 -17.98 4.54 -18.15
N LYS A 232 -17.81 4.40 -19.47
CA LYS A 232 -18.25 5.40 -20.46
C LYS A 232 -19.77 5.52 -20.55
N GLU A 233 -20.50 4.41 -20.46
CA GLU A 233 -21.97 4.41 -20.45
C GLU A 233 -22.50 5.18 -19.25
N VAL A 234 -21.95 4.94 -18.06
CA VAL A 234 -22.33 5.68 -16.83
C VAL A 234 -21.96 7.16 -16.91
N LEU A 235 -20.83 7.50 -17.54
CA LEU A 235 -20.40 8.88 -17.73
C LEU A 235 -21.32 9.64 -18.69
N GLY A 236 -21.76 8.99 -19.76
CA GLY A 236 -22.46 9.61 -20.88
C GLY A 236 -21.57 10.63 -21.63
N ASN A 237 -22.20 11.60 -22.31
CA ASN A 237 -21.51 12.62 -23.11
C ASN A 237 -20.98 13.78 -22.26
N ARG A 238 -20.14 13.50 -21.26
CA ARG A 238 -19.54 14.52 -20.40
C ARG A 238 -18.19 15.00 -20.98
N PRO A 239 -18.07 16.26 -21.45
CA PRO A 239 -16.79 16.81 -21.91
C PRO A 239 -15.79 16.93 -20.75
N GLY A 240 -14.49 17.08 -21.02
CA GLY A 240 -13.48 17.33 -19.96
C GLY A 240 -13.17 16.12 -19.06
N ILE A 241 -13.69 14.94 -19.39
CA ILE A 241 -13.38 13.69 -18.70
C ILE A 241 -12.76 12.73 -19.71
N TYR A 242 -11.58 12.20 -19.40
CA TYR A 242 -10.89 11.19 -20.20
C TYR A 242 -10.83 9.88 -19.43
N ILE A 243 -11.48 8.83 -19.95
CA ILE A 243 -11.41 7.47 -19.38
C ILE A 243 -10.50 6.63 -20.27
N THR A 244 -9.53 5.96 -19.67
CA THR A 244 -8.61 5.03 -20.36
C THR A 244 -8.42 3.77 -19.53
N ASP A 245 -8.24 2.63 -20.18
CA ASP A 245 -7.83 1.35 -19.59
C ASP A 245 -6.34 1.05 -19.84
N SER A 246 -5.68 1.91 -20.61
CA SER A 246 -4.26 1.83 -20.93
C SER A 246 -3.40 2.37 -19.78
N PHE A 247 -2.12 2.04 -19.83
CA PHE A 247 -1.17 2.49 -18.83
C PHE A 247 -1.12 4.03 -18.76
N VAL A 248 -1.24 4.57 -17.54
CA VAL A 248 -1.12 6.01 -17.28
C VAL A 248 0.20 6.26 -16.54
N PRO A 249 1.12 7.06 -17.10
CA PRO A 249 2.33 7.49 -16.42
C PRO A 249 1.99 8.30 -15.17
N ALA A 250 1.95 7.62 -14.02
CA ALA A 250 1.32 8.13 -12.82
C ALA A 250 2.00 9.40 -12.31
N LEU A 251 3.33 9.51 -12.41
CA LEU A 251 4.05 10.69 -11.94
C LEU A 251 3.70 11.94 -12.76
N GLN A 252 3.69 11.81 -14.09
CA GLN A 252 3.32 12.88 -15.00
C GLN A 252 1.85 13.29 -14.80
N ALA A 253 0.93 12.33 -14.64
CA ALA A 253 -0.49 12.62 -14.38
C ALA A 253 -0.68 13.31 -13.02
N ASN A 254 -0.02 12.85 -11.96
CA ASN A 254 -0.10 13.45 -10.62
C ASN A 254 0.49 14.86 -10.58
N ALA A 255 1.57 15.12 -11.31
CA ALA A 255 2.20 16.44 -11.39
C ALA A 255 1.29 17.50 -12.03
N LEU A 256 0.35 17.08 -12.88
CA LEU A 256 -0.64 17.94 -13.52
C LEU A 256 -1.99 17.98 -12.79
N ALA A 257 -2.24 17.07 -11.85
CA ALA A 257 -3.50 16.99 -11.13
C ALA A 257 -3.50 17.92 -9.90
N ASP A 258 -4.65 18.52 -9.63
CA ASP A 258 -4.88 19.31 -8.41
C ASP A 258 -5.22 18.41 -7.21
N LEU A 259 -5.82 17.23 -7.49
CA LEU A 259 -6.23 16.25 -6.48
C LEU A 259 -6.27 14.83 -7.07
N VAL A 260 -6.13 13.83 -6.21
CA VAL A 260 -6.23 12.41 -6.58
C VAL A 260 -7.41 11.73 -5.88
N ILE A 261 -8.16 10.90 -6.60
CA ILE A 261 -9.14 9.98 -6.02
C ILE A 261 -8.59 8.56 -6.14
N CYS A 262 -8.36 7.86 -5.02
CA CYS A 262 -7.69 6.55 -5.06
C CYS A 262 -8.15 5.50 -4.04
N HIS A 263 -7.65 4.28 -4.24
CA HIS A 263 -7.86 3.13 -3.36
C HIS A 263 -6.89 3.04 -2.18
N GLY A 264 -5.93 3.98 -2.06
CA GLY A 264 -4.97 4.01 -0.97
C GLY A 264 -3.78 3.04 -1.05
N GLY A 265 -3.51 2.42 -2.20
CA GLY A 265 -2.30 1.61 -2.37
C GLY A 265 -1.03 2.46 -2.19
N GLN A 266 0.00 1.87 -1.56
CA GLN A 266 1.20 2.61 -1.14
C GLN A 266 1.89 3.34 -2.29
N GLY A 267 2.11 2.68 -3.43
CA GLY A 267 2.73 3.30 -4.60
C GLY A 267 1.92 4.49 -5.14
N THR A 268 0.59 4.39 -5.17
CA THR A 268 -0.29 5.48 -5.62
C THR A 268 -0.20 6.68 -4.68
N ILE A 269 -0.24 6.44 -3.37
CA ILE A 269 -0.11 7.49 -2.36
C ILE A 269 1.26 8.17 -2.46
N GLN A 270 2.34 7.39 -2.53
CA GLN A 270 3.69 7.94 -2.59
C GLN A 270 3.93 8.76 -3.85
N THR A 271 3.41 8.33 -5.01
CA THR A 271 3.46 9.12 -6.24
C THR A 271 2.67 10.42 -6.14
N ALA A 272 1.46 10.39 -5.56
CA ALA A 272 0.67 11.61 -5.37
C ALA A 272 1.39 12.60 -4.43
N ILE A 273 1.89 12.12 -3.30
CA ILE A 273 2.59 12.94 -2.31
C ILE A 273 3.94 13.44 -2.83
N SER A 274 4.66 12.70 -3.66
CA SER A 274 5.91 13.18 -4.28
C SER A 274 5.66 14.32 -5.29
N CYS A 275 4.47 14.40 -5.86
CA CYS A 275 3.99 15.54 -6.66
C CYS A 275 3.40 16.68 -5.81
N GLY A 276 3.19 16.46 -4.50
CA GLY A 276 2.52 17.40 -3.61
C GLY A 276 1.01 17.46 -3.83
N THR A 277 0.42 16.38 -4.34
CA THR A 277 -0.99 16.32 -4.71
C THR A 277 -1.80 15.69 -3.58
N PRO A 278 -2.76 16.42 -2.97
CA PRO A 278 -3.62 15.88 -1.92
C PRO A 278 -4.59 14.83 -2.49
N LEU A 279 -5.14 13.97 -1.62
CA LEU A 279 -5.95 12.83 -2.07
C LEU A 279 -7.23 12.57 -1.26
N VAL A 280 -8.27 12.13 -1.97
CA VAL A 280 -9.49 11.52 -1.39
C VAL A 280 -9.41 10.02 -1.61
N GLY A 281 -9.53 9.23 -0.55
CA GLY A 281 -9.29 7.80 -0.64
C GLY A 281 -10.35 6.91 -0.01
N VAL A 282 -10.47 5.70 -0.54
CA VAL A 282 -11.19 4.57 0.08
C VAL A 282 -10.24 3.41 0.24
N ALA A 283 -10.33 2.67 1.35
CA ALA A 283 -9.49 1.50 1.58
C ALA A 283 -10.33 0.22 1.56
N ALA A 284 -10.04 -0.69 0.64
CA ALA A 284 -10.59 -2.03 0.62
C ALA A 284 -9.77 -3.00 1.48
N GLN A 285 -8.47 -2.73 1.64
CA GLN A 285 -7.52 -3.57 2.36
C GLN A 285 -6.96 -2.88 3.61
N SER A 286 -6.48 -3.68 4.57
CA SER A 286 -5.90 -3.16 5.82
C SER A 286 -4.66 -2.29 5.59
N GLU A 287 -3.83 -2.63 4.60
CA GLU A 287 -2.65 -1.85 4.25
C GLU A 287 -3.03 -0.48 3.70
N GLN A 288 -3.91 -0.44 2.70
CA GLN A 288 -4.52 0.79 2.17
C GLN A 288 -5.14 1.69 3.26
N PHE A 289 -5.77 1.07 4.26
CA PHE A 289 -6.35 1.79 5.39
C PHE A 289 -5.27 2.51 6.20
N VAL A 290 -4.17 1.83 6.52
CA VAL A 290 -3.04 2.40 7.26
C VAL A 290 -2.40 3.51 6.44
N ASN A 291 -2.13 3.28 5.15
CA ASN A 291 -1.51 4.28 4.29
C ASN A 291 -2.36 5.56 4.20
N LEU A 292 -3.68 5.43 3.95
CA LEU A 292 -4.58 6.59 3.92
C LEU A 292 -4.67 7.27 5.28
N SER A 293 -4.67 6.51 6.39
CA SER A 293 -4.70 7.07 7.74
C SER A 293 -3.42 7.85 8.06
N ASN A 294 -2.26 7.39 7.61
CA ASN A 294 -0.98 8.08 7.77
C ASN A 294 -1.03 9.46 7.09
N VAL A 295 -1.47 9.52 5.84
CA VAL A 295 -1.56 10.78 5.08
C VAL A 295 -2.68 11.69 5.61
N GLU A 296 -3.82 11.13 6.01
CA GLU A 296 -4.94 11.85 6.62
C GLU A 296 -4.51 12.48 7.96
N SER A 297 -3.73 11.77 8.78
CA SER A 297 -3.20 12.31 10.05
C SER A 297 -2.28 13.52 9.87
N GLN A 298 -1.67 13.63 8.68
CA GLN A 298 -0.83 14.77 8.29
C GLN A 298 -1.62 15.89 7.61
N GLY A 299 -2.93 15.71 7.40
CA GLY A 299 -3.82 16.68 6.79
C GLY A 299 -3.74 16.74 5.26
N ALA A 300 -3.11 15.77 4.59
CA ALA A 300 -2.97 15.76 3.12
C ALA A 300 -4.00 14.83 2.43
N ALA A 301 -4.87 14.18 3.20
CA ALA A 301 -5.89 13.29 2.68
C ALA A 301 -7.24 13.40 3.40
N ILE A 302 -8.31 13.01 2.71
CA ILE A 302 -9.60 12.67 3.31
C ILE A 302 -9.88 11.19 3.01
N ARG A 303 -10.00 10.36 4.04
CA ARG A 303 -10.41 8.97 3.87
C ARG A 303 -11.91 8.84 4.05
N ILE A 304 -12.59 8.36 3.01
CA ILE A 304 -14.02 8.06 3.04
C ILE A 304 -14.20 6.58 3.41
N PRO A 305 -15.00 6.26 4.43
CA PRO A 305 -15.36 4.88 4.75
C PRO A 305 -15.98 4.16 3.55
N MET A 306 -15.66 2.88 3.36
CA MET A 306 -16.12 2.11 2.20
C MET A 306 -17.66 2.07 2.12
N LYS A 307 -18.35 1.93 3.26
CA LYS A 307 -19.83 2.00 3.33
C LYS A 307 -20.41 3.37 2.94
N LYS A 308 -19.59 4.41 2.92
CA LYS A 308 -19.95 5.79 2.55
C LYS A 308 -19.33 6.21 1.21
N TRP A 309 -18.68 5.30 0.48
CA TRP A 309 -18.13 5.59 -0.83
C TRP A 309 -19.27 5.73 -1.85
N GLN A 310 -19.76 6.95 -1.98
CA GLN A 310 -20.86 7.33 -2.86
C GLN A 310 -20.48 8.65 -3.52
N ALA A 311 -20.86 8.84 -4.79
CA ALA A 311 -20.53 10.02 -5.58
C ALA A 311 -20.76 11.35 -4.84
N LYS A 312 -21.87 11.46 -4.11
CA LYS A 312 -22.19 12.65 -3.29
C LYS A 312 -21.16 12.95 -2.19
N ASN A 313 -20.65 11.91 -1.53
CA ASN A 313 -19.69 12.05 -0.43
C ASN A 313 -18.28 12.29 -0.99
N ILE A 314 -17.97 11.68 -2.14
CA ILE A 314 -16.72 11.94 -2.88
C ILE A 314 -16.70 13.40 -3.34
N ARG A 315 -17.78 13.90 -3.98
CA ARG A 315 -17.93 15.31 -4.33
C ARG A 315 -17.72 16.22 -3.12
N ALA A 316 -18.41 15.96 -2.01
CA ALA A 316 -18.26 16.78 -0.80
C ALA A 316 -16.82 16.81 -0.25
N ALA A 317 -16.10 15.68 -0.30
CA ALA A 317 -14.69 15.63 0.10
C ALA A 317 -13.79 16.41 -0.86
N VAL A 318 -14.01 16.28 -2.17
CA VAL A 318 -13.29 17.04 -3.20
C VAL A 318 -13.52 18.54 -3.04
N SER A 319 -14.79 18.98 -2.94
CA SER A 319 -15.13 20.40 -2.74
C SER A 319 -14.48 20.98 -1.50
N LYS A 320 -14.44 20.20 -0.40
CA LYS A 320 -13.73 20.60 0.82
C LYS A 320 -12.23 20.79 0.58
N MET A 321 -11.57 19.86 -0.11
CA MET A 321 -10.13 19.97 -0.39
C MET A 321 -9.78 21.08 -1.37
N ILE A 322 -10.70 21.42 -2.29
CA ILE A 322 -10.54 22.57 -3.18
C ILE A 322 -10.67 23.89 -2.40
N ALA A 323 -11.60 23.97 -1.46
CA ALA A 323 -11.87 25.18 -0.69
C ALA A 323 -10.84 25.45 0.42
N ASP A 324 -10.16 24.41 0.91
CA ASP A 324 -9.22 24.50 2.04
C ASP A 324 -7.77 24.26 1.59
N ASP A 325 -7.00 25.34 1.54
CA ASP A 325 -5.60 25.30 1.10
C ASP A 325 -4.67 24.50 2.04
N GLN A 326 -5.13 24.13 3.24
CA GLN A 326 -4.35 23.36 4.19
C GLN A 326 -4.00 21.98 3.67
N PHE A 327 -4.88 21.36 2.86
CA PHE A 327 -4.60 20.06 2.25
C PHE A 327 -3.43 20.12 1.29
N LYS A 328 -3.39 21.17 0.44
CA LYS A 328 -2.29 21.37 -0.50
C LYS A 328 -0.99 21.70 0.25
N LYS A 329 -1.04 22.59 1.25
CA LYS A 329 0.12 22.91 2.11
C LYS A 329 0.66 21.67 2.83
N ALA A 330 -0.22 20.78 3.29
CA ALA A 330 0.16 19.53 3.93
C ALA A 330 0.80 18.56 2.93
N ALA A 331 0.22 18.40 1.74
CA ALA A 331 0.80 17.57 0.68
C ALA A 331 2.19 18.09 0.27
N ASP A 332 2.37 19.41 0.15
CA ASP A 332 3.67 20.03 -0.15
C ASP A 332 4.69 19.86 0.99
N ARG A 333 4.25 19.84 2.26
CA ARG A 333 5.12 19.52 3.40
C ARG A 333 5.62 18.08 3.32
N LEU A 334 4.72 17.14 3.07
CA LEU A 334 5.09 15.73 2.90
C LEU A 334 5.96 15.52 1.66
N ARG A 335 5.70 16.23 0.57
CA ARG A 335 6.55 16.25 -0.63
C ARG A 335 7.99 16.62 -0.28
N ARG A 336 8.20 17.73 0.44
CA ARG A 336 9.55 18.17 0.85
C ARG A 336 10.22 17.12 1.73
N ARG A 337 9.46 16.50 2.65
CA ARG A 337 9.97 15.42 3.49
C ARG A 337 10.39 14.20 2.67
N LEU A 338 9.57 13.79 1.72
CA LEU A 338 9.84 12.66 0.84
C LEU A 338 11.07 12.92 -0.05
N ILE A 339 11.19 14.11 -0.65
CA ILE A 339 12.35 14.50 -1.49
C ILE A 339 13.64 14.64 -0.67
N SER A 340 13.55 14.96 0.63
CA SER A 340 14.73 14.98 1.51
C SER A 340 15.32 13.59 1.79
N MET A 341 14.65 12.53 1.35
CA MET A 341 15.09 11.15 1.50
C MET A 341 15.41 10.55 0.14
N ASP A 342 16.51 9.80 0.08
CA ASP A 342 16.82 8.94 -1.06
C ASP A 342 16.51 7.50 -0.66
N GLY A 343 15.27 7.07 -0.91
CA GLY A 343 14.83 5.74 -0.53
C GLY A 343 15.60 4.62 -1.20
N GLN A 344 16.10 4.85 -2.42
CA GLN A 344 16.88 3.86 -3.15
C GLN A 344 18.26 3.72 -2.51
N LYS A 345 18.95 4.83 -2.29
CA LYS A 345 20.27 4.85 -1.64
C LYS A 345 20.22 4.32 -0.21
N ILE A 346 19.29 4.80 0.62
CA ILE A 346 19.15 4.35 2.00
C ILE A 346 18.92 2.84 2.04
N SER A 347 18.10 2.31 1.13
CA SER A 347 17.87 0.86 1.04
C SER A 347 19.12 0.09 0.66
N ALA A 348 19.85 0.56 -0.35
CA ALA A 348 21.10 -0.05 -0.76
C ALA A 348 22.12 -0.06 0.39
N GLU A 349 22.25 1.05 1.12
CA GLU A 349 23.13 1.17 2.28
C GLU A 349 22.72 0.23 3.42
N LEU A 350 21.42 0.12 3.72
CA LEU A 350 20.90 -0.81 4.74
C LEU A 350 21.15 -2.28 4.36
N ILE A 351 20.89 -2.64 3.10
CA ILE A 351 21.14 -3.99 2.57
C ILE A 351 22.64 -4.29 2.65
N TRP A 352 23.47 -3.42 2.09
CA TRP A 352 24.91 -3.63 2.00
C TRP A 352 25.57 -3.66 3.38
N GLY A 353 25.16 -2.77 4.29
CA GLY A 353 25.64 -2.75 5.66
C GLY A 353 25.29 -4.04 6.41
N ARG A 354 24.09 -4.59 6.19
CA ARG A 354 23.70 -5.87 6.79
C ARG A 354 24.48 -7.05 6.22
N ILE A 355 24.69 -7.08 4.90
CA ILE A 355 25.50 -8.11 4.22
C ILE A 355 26.95 -8.05 4.74
N SER A 356 27.55 -6.87 4.78
CA SER A 356 28.95 -6.68 5.20
C SER A 356 29.18 -7.02 6.67
N ALA A 357 28.20 -6.77 7.55
CA ALA A 357 28.27 -7.16 8.96
C ALA A 357 28.17 -8.68 9.16
N GLU A 358 27.44 -9.37 8.28
CA GLU A 358 27.21 -10.82 8.35
C GLU A 358 28.34 -11.60 7.65
N PHE A 359 28.84 -11.07 6.53
CA PHE A 359 29.88 -11.65 5.69
C PHE A 359 31.04 -10.65 5.51
N PRO A 360 31.88 -10.46 6.53
CA PRO A 360 32.99 -9.52 6.44
C PRO A 360 33.98 -9.96 5.34
N PRO A 361 34.55 -9.03 4.55
CA PRO A 361 35.54 -9.37 3.55
C PRO A 361 36.73 -10.07 4.20
N SER A 362 37.22 -11.13 3.56
CA SER A 362 38.37 -11.87 4.08
C SER A 362 39.61 -10.96 4.09
N THR A 363 40.43 -11.03 5.14
CA THR A 363 41.67 -10.23 5.28
C THR A 363 42.76 -10.58 4.26
N ARG A 364 42.45 -11.33 3.19
CA ARG A 364 43.41 -11.82 2.19
C ARG A 364 43.51 -10.97 0.92
N ASP A 365 42.63 -10.01 0.72
CA ASP A 365 42.64 -9.14 -0.49
C ASP A 365 43.22 -7.73 -0.24
N ALA A 366 43.93 -7.54 0.88
CA ALA A 366 44.63 -6.30 1.23
C ALA A 366 46.16 -6.37 0.99
N GLY A 367 46.58 -7.16 0.01
CA GLY A 367 47.99 -7.36 -0.37
C GLY A 367 48.34 -6.70 -1.68
#